data_AF-A0A7C1UQ26-F1
#
_entry.id   AF-A0A7C1UQ26-F1
#
_cell.length_a   1.000
_cell.length_b   1.000
_cell.length_c   1.000
_cell.angle_alpha   90.00
_cell.angle_beta   90.00
_cell.angle_gamma   90.00
#
_symmetry.space_group_name_H-M   'P 1'
#
loop_
_entity.id
_entity.type
_entity.pdbx_description
1 polymer ?
#
loop_
_entity_poly.entity_id
_entity_poly.type
_entity_poly.pdbx_seq_one_letter_code
_entity_poly.pdbx_strand_id
1 'polypeptide(L)'
;MMAKNKFLSLPGMVFTMLIALWNTHAWSIGIAQYSAFINSPDLYPDSLEDTQIGSGYNDFQDFGLNVAFTNNLNAEGLGAVKWKVTNNSGRNLASVWFFGFLDAEIDEPINSYFNESGVLVSVSGAGSGDAAADSWEIDEPGFTFGDIYNNLLAGSLDNGNGVPAGSEDDVSLALGFDVGSLLAGESILAMFDTSLTNIGGLSHADPDSNLTFYFNGVVEVQPLSVPEPGTLMLVIIGMAGLTMRITFFSQ
;
A
#
# COMPACT_ATOMS: atom_id res chain seq x y z
N MET A 1 31.07 -28.11 -84.65
CA MET A 1 31.61 -26.84 -84.12
C MET A 1 30.69 -26.43 -82.96
N MET A 2 31.18 -26.58 -81.74
CA MET A 2 30.42 -26.57 -80.48
C MET A 2 30.28 -25.11 -79.98
N ALA A 3 29.06 -24.60 -79.84
CA ALA A 3 28.81 -23.31 -79.20
C ALA A 3 28.32 -23.53 -77.76
N LYS A 4 29.13 -23.13 -76.78
CA LYS A 4 28.84 -23.18 -75.35
C LYS A 4 27.87 -22.03 -75.00
N ASN A 5 26.65 -22.35 -74.55
CA ASN A 5 25.79 -21.39 -73.89
C ASN A 5 26.30 -21.16 -72.46
N LYS A 6 26.83 -19.96 -72.20
CA LYS A 6 27.10 -19.45 -70.86
C LYS A 6 25.78 -18.97 -70.24
N PHE A 7 25.32 -19.64 -69.19
CA PHE A 7 24.33 -19.11 -68.27
C PHE A 7 24.94 -17.90 -67.53
N LEU A 8 24.35 -16.71 -67.70
CA LEU A 8 24.59 -15.59 -66.79
C LEU A 8 23.77 -15.83 -65.51
N SER A 9 24.44 -16.03 -64.39
CA SER A 9 23.83 -15.93 -63.06
C SER A 9 23.66 -14.45 -62.71
N LEU A 10 22.42 -14.01 -62.49
CA LEU A 10 22.15 -12.73 -61.83
C LEU A 10 22.54 -12.87 -60.34
N PRO A 11 23.25 -11.89 -59.75
CA PRO A 11 23.55 -11.90 -58.33
C PRO A 11 22.25 -11.66 -57.53
N GLY A 12 22.00 -12.54 -56.56
CA GLY A 12 20.88 -12.42 -55.63
C GLY A 12 20.98 -11.14 -54.81
N MET A 13 20.01 -10.26 -55.00
CA MET A 13 19.82 -9.07 -54.18
C MET A 13 19.06 -9.50 -52.92
N VAL A 14 19.80 -9.76 -51.84
CA VAL A 14 19.22 -9.99 -50.51
C VAL A 14 18.74 -8.63 -49.99
N PHE A 15 17.43 -8.46 -49.90
CA PHE A 15 16.82 -7.31 -49.26
C PHE A 15 16.83 -7.57 -47.75
N THR A 16 17.84 -7.06 -47.04
CA THR A 16 17.84 -7.09 -45.57
C THR A 16 16.82 -6.05 -45.10
N MET A 17 15.63 -6.52 -44.75
CA MET A 17 14.61 -5.67 -44.13
C MET A 17 15.09 -5.32 -42.72
N LEU A 18 15.60 -4.11 -42.55
CA LEU A 18 15.94 -3.57 -41.24
C LEU A 18 14.62 -3.30 -40.50
N ILE A 19 14.20 -4.21 -39.64
CA ILE A 19 13.11 -3.95 -38.70
C ILE A 19 13.69 -2.92 -37.72
N ALA A 20 13.25 -1.66 -37.86
CA ALA A 20 13.41 -0.69 -36.79
C ALA A 20 12.60 -1.22 -35.61
N LEU A 21 13.28 -1.83 -34.63
CA LEU A 21 12.74 -2.02 -33.30
C LEU A 21 12.62 -0.62 -32.73
N TRP A 22 11.41 -0.06 -32.79
CA TRP A 22 11.07 1.08 -31.96
C TRP A 22 11.19 0.54 -30.54
N ASN A 23 12.17 1.02 -29.78
CA ASN A 23 12.14 0.85 -28.34
C ASN A 23 10.90 1.61 -27.89
N THR A 24 9.78 0.91 -27.74
CA THR A 24 8.70 1.40 -26.89
C THR A 24 9.30 1.43 -25.50
N HIS A 25 9.67 2.61 -25.03
CA HIS A 25 9.98 2.78 -23.62
C HIS A 25 8.76 2.24 -22.85
N ALA A 26 8.98 1.19 -22.06
CA ALA A 26 7.97 0.78 -21.10
C ALA A 26 8.16 1.73 -19.93
N TRP A 27 7.17 2.59 -19.70
CA TRP A 27 7.14 3.42 -18.50
C TRP A 27 7.16 2.52 -17.26
N SER A 28 7.72 3.02 -16.16
CA SER A 28 7.77 2.34 -14.88
C SER A 28 7.55 3.31 -13.74
N ILE A 29 6.83 2.86 -12.72
CA ILE A 29 6.74 3.56 -11.43
C ILE A 29 7.76 2.89 -10.51
N GLY A 30 8.85 3.60 -10.20
CA GLY A 30 9.87 3.16 -9.27
C GLY A 30 9.46 3.52 -7.85
N ILE A 31 9.19 2.55 -6.98
CA ILE A 31 8.87 2.84 -5.59
C ILE A 31 10.15 2.97 -4.77
N ALA A 32 10.49 4.19 -4.37
CA ALA A 32 11.61 4.48 -3.48
C ALA A 32 11.28 4.03 -2.06
N GLN A 33 10.05 4.32 -1.58
CA GLN A 33 9.60 3.92 -0.26
C GLN A 33 8.11 3.59 -0.21
N TYR A 34 7.78 2.53 0.52
CA TYR A 34 6.41 2.21 0.92
C TYR A 34 6.40 1.83 2.40
N SER A 35 5.84 2.73 3.21
CA SER A 35 5.82 2.61 4.67
C SER A 35 4.39 2.68 5.21
N ALA A 36 4.19 2.03 6.35
CA ALA A 36 3.05 2.26 7.21
C ALA A 36 3.49 3.01 8.47
N PHE A 37 2.65 3.91 8.97
CA PHE A 37 2.83 4.54 10.28
C PHE A 37 1.64 4.23 11.17
N ILE A 38 1.88 4.11 12.48
CA ILE A 38 0.81 4.02 13.46
C ILE A 38 1.06 5.01 14.59
N ASN A 39 0.06 5.84 14.89
CA ASN A 39 0.08 6.77 15.99
C ASN A 39 -0.98 6.40 17.02
N SER A 40 -0.65 6.54 18.29
CA SER A 40 -1.61 6.50 19.38
C SER A 40 -0.99 7.18 20.59
N PRO A 41 -1.74 7.90 21.44
CA PRO A 41 -1.25 8.40 22.73
C PRO A 41 -0.73 7.28 23.66
N ASP A 42 -1.09 6.04 23.38
CA ASP A 42 -0.61 4.87 24.10
C ASP A 42 0.79 4.41 23.64
N LEU A 43 1.24 4.83 22.45
CA LEU A 43 2.58 4.61 21.92
C LEU A 43 3.40 5.89 22.22
N TYR A 44 4.57 5.76 22.86
CA TYR A 44 5.36 6.91 23.31
C TYR A 44 6.76 6.89 22.70
N PRO A 45 7.33 8.04 22.27
CA PRO A 45 6.75 9.39 22.24
C PRO A 45 6.03 9.79 20.94
N ASP A 46 6.24 9.08 19.83
CA ASP A 46 5.85 9.50 18.48
C ASP A 46 5.14 8.35 17.72
N SER A 47 4.72 8.61 16.47
CA SER A 47 4.29 7.54 15.56
C SER A 47 5.40 6.53 15.35
N LEU A 48 5.00 5.27 15.23
CA LEU A 48 5.87 4.16 14.84
C LEU A 48 5.87 4.02 13.31
N GLU A 49 7.00 3.64 12.72
CA GLU A 49 7.16 3.35 11.29
C GLU A 49 7.50 1.87 11.01
N ASP A 50 6.84 1.32 10.00
CA ASP A 50 7.19 0.06 9.36
C ASP A 50 7.38 0.25 7.85
N THR A 51 8.64 0.33 7.43
CA THR A 51 9.08 0.39 6.03
C THR A 51 9.23 -1.02 5.47
N GLN A 52 8.46 -1.35 4.43
CA GLN A 52 8.50 -2.68 3.80
C GLN A 52 9.13 -2.68 2.41
N ILE A 53 9.09 -1.54 1.72
CA ILE A 53 9.80 -1.29 0.46
C ILE A 53 10.61 -0.01 0.66
N GLY A 54 11.88 -0.04 0.26
CA GLY A 54 12.83 1.06 0.50
C GLY A 54 13.81 0.77 1.63
N SER A 55 14.62 1.78 1.97
CA SER A 55 15.57 1.73 3.07
C SER A 55 14.98 2.39 4.32
N GLY A 56 14.42 1.62 5.24
CA GLY A 56 13.82 2.19 6.45
C GLY A 56 13.76 1.26 7.66
N TYR A 57 12.85 1.58 8.58
CA TYR A 57 12.78 1.07 9.94
C TYR A 57 11.56 0.16 10.13
N ASN A 58 11.62 -0.74 11.11
CA ASN A 58 10.46 -1.42 11.65
C ASN A 58 10.56 -1.34 13.16
N ASP A 59 9.90 -0.35 13.75
CA ASP A 59 9.85 -0.15 15.20
C ASP A 59 8.56 -0.73 15.82
N PHE A 60 7.60 -1.16 15.00
CA PHE A 60 6.32 -1.76 15.44
C PHE A 60 6.55 -2.90 16.44
N GLN A 61 7.52 -3.77 16.16
CA GLN A 61 7.82 -4.93 16.98
C GLN A 61 8.34 -4.55 18.38
N ASP A 62 9.04 -3.43 18.51
CA ASP A 62 9.58 -2.96 19.80
C ASP A 62 8.46 -2.54 20.76
N PHE A 63 7.27 -2.27 20.22
CA PHE A 63 6.06 -1.92 20.98
C PHE A 63 5.03 -3.05 21.02
N GLY A 64 5.42 -4.27 20.62
CA GLY A 64 4.55 -5.44 20.64
C GLY A 64 3.49 -5.42 19.54
N LEU A 65 3.73 -4.71 18.44
CA LEU A 65 2.89 -4.77 17.25
C LEU A 65 3.51 -5.75 16.25
N ASN A 66 2.82 -6.85 15.98
CA ASN A 66 3.30 -7.84 15.03
C ASN A 66 2.84 -7.47 13.63
N VAL A 67 3.77 -7.37 12.68
CA VAL A 67 3.48 -7.02 11.30
C VAL A 67 3.59 -8.25 10.40
N ALA A 68 2.59 -8.46 9.55
CA ALA A 68 2.66 -9.32 8.39
C ALA A 68 2.40 -8.49 7.14
N PHE A 69 3.39 -8.44 6.24
CA PHE A 69 3.33 -7.69 5.00
C PHE A 69 3.12 -8.61 3.79
N THR A 70 2.41 -8.14 2.77
CA THR A 70 2.29 -8.82 1.48
C THR A 70 2.44 -7.81 0.35
N ASN A 71 3.39 -8.06 -0.54
CA ASN A 71 3.61 -7.27 -1.75
C ASN A 71 3.03 -8.00 -2.98
N ASN A 72 2.05 -7.39 -3.65
CA ASN A 72 1.51 -7.86 -4.93
C ASN A 72 1.68 -6.82 -6.05
N LEU A 73 2.69 -5.97 -5.96
CA LEU A 73 3.05 -5.06 -7.03
C LEU A 73 3.65 -5.85 -8.20
N ASN A 74 3.35 -5.42 -9.42
CA ASN A 74 3.97 -5.95 -10.62
C ASN A 74 5.32 -5.26 -10.89
N ALA A 75 5.96 -5.60 -12.03
CA ALA A 75 7.25 -5.02 -12.40
C ALA A 75 7.18 -3.52 -12.70
N GLU A 76 5.98 -3.00 -12.96
CA GLU A 76 5.70 -1.60 -13.28
C GLU A 76 5.31 -0.77 -12.03
N GLY A 77 5.36 -1.34 -10.82
CA GLY A 77 5.01 -0.63 -9.57
C GLY A 77 3.51 -0.50 -9.31
N LEU A 78 2.68 -1.24 -10.04
CA LEU A 78 1.21 -1.24 -9.94
C LEU A 78 0.70 -2.47 -9.20
N GLY A 79 -0.39 -2.30 -8.44
CA GLY A 79 -1.04 -3.38 -7.71
C GLY A 79 -1.28 -3.01 -6.26
N ALA A 80 -1.34 -4.01 -5.39
CA ALA A 80 -1.69 -3.82 -3.99
C ALA A 80 -0.59 -4.29 -3.04
N VAL A 81 -0.32 -3.49 -2.01
CA VAL A 81 0.42 -3.90 -0.83
C VAL A 81 -0.52 -4.03 0.37
N LYS A 82 -0.20 -4.91 1.32
CA LYS A 82 -1.04 -5.16 2.49
C LYS A 82 -0.22 -5.24 3.75
N TRP A 83 -0.72 -4.57 4.79
CA TRP A 83 -0.25 -4.73 6.16
C TRP A 83 -1.34 -5.40 6.99
N LYS A 84 -0.93 -6.41 7.75
CA LYS A 84 -1.67 -6.89 8.91
C LYS A 84 -0.88 -6.57 10.15
N VAL A 85 -1.41 -5.69 11.00
CA VAL A 85 -0.76 -5.25 12.24
C VAL A 85 -1.56 -5.76 13.42
N THR A 86 -1.04 -6.74 14.14
CA THR A 86 -1.70 -7.33 15.30
C THR A 86 -1.17 -6.69 16.59
N ASN A 87 -2.07 -6.19 17.43
CA ASN A 87 -1.73 -5.61 18.72
C ASN A 87 -1.41 -6.70 19.75
N ASN A 88 -0.15 -7.13 19.83
CA ASN A 88 0.34 -8.11 20.81
C ASN A 88 0.99 -7.47 22.03
N SER A 89 0.84 -6.16 22.22
CA SER A 89 1.42 -5.41 23.33
C SER A 89 0.83 -5.79 24.71
N GLY A 90 -0.30 -6.49 24.72
CA GLY A 90 -1.03 -6.87 25.93
C GLY A 90 -1.88 -5.74 26.54
N ARG A 91 -1.97 -4.59 25.86
CA ARG A 91 -2.78 -3.42 26.25
C ARG A 91 -3.64 -2.96 25.08
N ASN A 92 -4.76 -2.30 25.39
CA ASN A 92 -5.57 -1.63 24.39
C ASN A 92 -4.87 -0.32 23.98
N LEU A 93 -4.97 0.02 22.70
CA LEU A 93 -4.54 1.30 22.16
C LEU A 93 -5.78 2.13 21.83
N ALA A 94 -5.86 3.33 22.37
CA ALA A 94 -6.93 4.28 22.08
C ALA A 94 -6.48 5.32 21.05
N SER A 95 -7.43 5.95 20.37
CA SER A 95 -7.22 7.02 19.39
C SER A 95 -6.12 6.67 18.38
N VAL A 96 -6.20 5.45 17.84
CA VAL A 96 -5.24 4.93 16.88
C VAL A 96 -5.47 5.59 15.53
N TRP A 97 -4.40 6.14 14.98
CA TRP A 97 -4.33 6.53 13.58
C TRP A 97 -3.38 5.59 12.85
N PHE A 98 -3.76 5.24 11.62
CA PHE A 98 -2.92 4.46 10.73
C PHE A 98 -2.67 5.26 9.46
N PHE A 99 -1.44 5.23 8.94
CA PHE A 99 -1.08 5.98 7.74
C PHE A 99 -0.38 5.07 6.74
N GLY A 100 -0.67 5.27 5.46
CA GLY A 100 0.12 4.74 4.36
C GLY A 100 0.89 5.86 3.70
N PHE A 101 2.18 5.65 3.49
CA PHE A 101 3.09 6.57 2.82
C PHE A 101 3.69 5.90 1.59
N LEU A 102 3.64 6.60 0.46
CA LEU A 102 4.20 6.18 -0.81
C LEU A 102 5.11 7.28 -1.35
N ASP A 103 6.37 6.92 -1.53
CA ASP A 103 7.37 7.70 -2.25
C ASP A 103 7.72 6.92 -3.52
N ALA A 104 7.36 7.49 -4.67
CA ALA A 104 7.44 6.80 -5.94
C ALA A 104 7.71 7.77 -7.07
N GLU A 105 8.54 7.30 -8.00
CA GLU A 105 9.12 8.04 -9.10
C GLU A 105 8.54 7.54 -10.42
N ILE A 106 8.19 8.46 -11.32
CA ILE A 106 7.79 8.11 -12.68
C ILE A 106 9.01 8.25 -13.58
N ASP A 107 9.47 7.11 -14.14
CA ASP A 107 10.49 7.12 -15.19
C ASP A 107 11.79 7.88 -14.80
N GLU A 108 12.15 7.94 -13.51
CA GLU A 108 13.35 8.61 -12.97
C GLU A 108 14.62 8.47 -13.84
N PRO A 109 15.01 7.26 -14.32
CA PRO A 109 16.24 7.10 -15.12
C PRO A 109 16.26 7.93 -16.43
N ILE A 110 15.10 8.35 -16.92
CA ILE A 110 14.95 9.14 -18.14
C ILE A 110 14.33 10.53 -17.90
N ASN A 111 13.58 10.71 -16.81
CA ASN A 111 12.84 11.94 -16.52
C ASN A 111 13.19 12.61 -15.18
N SER A 112 14.24 12.12 -14.50
CA SER A 112 14.73 12.64 -13.20
C SER A 112 13.67 12.63 -12.08
N TYR A 113 13.97 13.24 -10.93
CA TYR A 113 13.13 13.27 -9.73
C TYR A 113 12.32 14.56 -9.60
N PHE A 114 12.40 15.45 -10.60
CA PHE A 114 11.85 16.80 -10.53
C PHE A 114 11.02 17.05 -11.78
N ASN A 115 9.85 17.66 -11.63
CA ASN A 115 8.78 17.88 -12.63
C ASN A 115 7.50 17.07 -12.38
N GLU A 116 7.35 16.47 -11.22
CA GLU A 116 6.17 15.73 -10.83
C GLU A 116 5.21 16.60 -10.03
N SER A 117 3.93 16.23 -10.00
CA SER A 117 2.90 16.93 -9.23
C SER A 117 1.88 15.97 -8.67
N GLY A 118 1.32 16.34 -7.52
CA GLY A 118 0.22 15.59 -6.92
C GLY A 118 -1.11 16.33 -6.99
N VAL A 119 -2.22 15.58 -6.94
CA VAL A 119 -3.58 16.13 -6.84
C VAL A 119 -4.43 15.26 -5.92
N LEU A 120 -5.18 15.89 -5.01
CA LEU A 120 -6.29 15.23 -4.31
C LEU A 120 -7.40 14.91 -5.31
N VAL A 121 -7.71 13.62 -5.46
CA VAL A 121 -8.85 13.17 -6.28
C VAL A 121 -10.09 13.07 -5.39
N SER A 122 -10.01 12.29 -4.32
CA SER A 122 -11.08 12.17 -3.34
C SER A 122 -10.63 11.48 -2.05
N VAL A 123 -11.03 12.02 -0.91
CA VAL A 123 -10.97 11.39 0.42
C VAL A 123 -12.38 11.44 0.98
N SER A 124 -12.87 10.31 1.51
CA SER A 124 -14.28 10.13 1.85
C SER A 124 -14.54 9.51 3.23
N GLY A 125 -13.50 9.43 4.07
CA GLY A 125 -13.59 8.93 5.43
C GLY A 125 -14.67 9.63 6.24
N ALA A 126 -15.43 8.85 6.98
CA ALA A 126 -16.48 9.32 7.88
C ALA A 126 -16.00 9.50 9.33
N GLY A 127 -14.69 9.40 9.58
CA GLY A 127 -14.06 9.41 10.89
C GLY A 127 -13.92 8.02 11.50
N SER A 128 -13.61 8.01 12.79
CA SER A 128 -13.26 6.82 13.58
C SER A 128 -13.95 5.51 13.22
N GLY A 129 -13.15 4.54 12.79
CA GLY A 129 -13.55 3.18 12.44
C GLY A 129 -14.11 3.02 11.03
N ASP A 130 -14.18 4.09 10.24
CA ASP A 130 -14.45 3.98 8.80
C ASP A 130 -13.24 3.42 8.06
N ALA A 131 -13.49 2.70 6.97
CA ALA A 131 -12.44 2.02 6.23
C ALA A 131 -11.71 2.94 5.24
N ALA A 132 -12.35 4.05 4.83
CA ALA A 132 -11.77 5.01 3.91
C ALA A 132 -10.85 6.01 4.64
N ALA A 133 -9.91 6.61 3.92
CA ALA A 133 -9.02 7.62 4.48
C ALA A 133 -9.80 8.84 4.98
N ASP A 134 -9.37 9.40 6.11
CA ASP A 134 -9.91 10.60 6.75
C ASP A 134 -9.03 11.83 6.54
N SER A 135 -7.74 11.63 6.30
CA SER A 135 -6.78 12.68 6.02
C SER A 135 -5.81 12.29 4.91
N TRP A 136 -5.15 13.28 4.33
CA TRP A 136 -4.19 13.09 3.24
C TRP A 136 -3.13 14.18 3.24
N GLU A 137 -2.05 13.93 2.52
CA GLU A 137 -1.02 14.92 2.27
C GLU A 137 -0.26 14.56 0.98
N ILE A 138 0.20 15.59 0.28
CA ILE A 138 1.05 15.48 -0.89
C ILE A 138 2.20 16.46 -0.68
N ASP A 139 3.43 15.97 -0.64
CA ASP A 139 4.59 16.83 -0.39
C ASP A 139 5.91 16.17 -0.81
N GLU A 140 6.99 16.94 -0.83
CA GLU A 140 8.35 16.45 -1.06
C GLU A 140 8.88 15.62 0.13
N PRO A 141 9.46 14.43 -0.09
CA PRO A 141 10.14 13.68 0.97
C PRO A 141 11.52 14.29 1.31
N GLY A 142 11.59 15.08 2.39
CA GLY A 142 12.88 15.40 3.04
C GLY A 142 13.76 16.46 2.36
N PHE A 143 13.23 17.27 1.43
CA PHE A 143 13.91 18.47 0.92
C PHE A 143 13.41 19.75 1.61
N THR A 144 13.97 20.90 1.22
CA THR A 144 13.94 22.21 1.92
C THR A 144 12.54 22.74 2.30
N PHE A 145 11.47 22.20 1.72
CA PHE A 145 10.09 22.67 1.89
C PHE A 145 9.08 21.63 2.36
N GLY A 146 9.38 20.33 2.30
CA GLY A 146 8.41 19.28 2.61
C GLY A 146 8.36 18.88 4.09
N ASP A 147 7.15 18.77 4.66
CA ASP A 147 6.94 18.39 6.06
C ASP A 147 6.11 17.11 6.28
N ILE A 148 5.75 16.40 5.22
CA ILE A 148 5.00 15.14 5.27
C ILE A 148 5.54 14.09 6.23
N TYR A 149 6.86 13.89 6.29
CA TYR A 149 7.45 12.95 7.23
C TYR A 149 7.36 13.45 8.68
N ASN A 150 7.46 14.76 8.90
CA ASN A 150 7.24 15.35 10.23
C ASN A 150 5.78 15.19 10.67
N ASN A 151 4.84 15.38 9.75
CA ASN A 151 3.40 15.22 9.97
C ASN A 151 3.03 13.75 10.25
N LEU A 152 3.63 12.80 9.53
CA LEU A 152 3.51 11.36 9.78
C LEU A 152 4.04 10.97 11.17
N LEU A 153 5.24 11.44 11.54
CA LEU A 153 5.82 11.20 12.86
C LEU A 153 5.02 11.83 14.00
N ALA A 154 4.42 13.01 13.75
CA ALA A 154 3.51 13.67 14.67
C ALA A 154 2.13 13.01 14.75
N GLY A 155 1.79 12.14 13.79
CA GLY A 155 0.52 11.44 13.71
C GLY A 155 -0.63 12.30 13.21
N SER A 156 -0.35 13.31 12.39
CA SER A 156 -1.37 14.21 11.85
C SER A 156 -0.93 14.79 10.50
N LEU A 157 -1.60 14.35 9.43
CA LEU A 157 -1.50 14.96 8.11
C LEU A 157 -2.28 16.28 8.04
N ASP A 158 -1.86 17.21 7.19
CA ASP A 158 -2.42 18.57 7.15
C ASP A 158 -3.55 18.79 6.13
N ASN A 159 -3.88 17.80 5.29
CA ASN A 159 -4.81 17.90 4.15
C ASN A 159 -4.39 18.94 3.12
N GLY A 160 -3.07 19.08 2.94
CA GLY A 160 -2.40 20.00 2.05
C GLY A 160 -1.75 19.32 0.85
N ASN A 161 -1.43 20.16 -0.13
CA ASN A 161 -0.62 19.80 -1.27
C ASN A 161 0.52 20.83 -1.38
N GLY A 162 1.72 20.40 -1.03
CA GLY A 162 2.96 21.18 -1.13
C GLY A 162 3.48 21.31 -2.56
N VAL A 163 3.07 20.40 -3.46
CA VAL A 163 3.59 20.29 -4.83
C VAL A 163 2.44 20.26 -5.87
N PRO A 164 1.63 21.33 -5.97
CA PRO A 164 0.58 21.42 -6.99
C PRO A 164 1.14 21.66 -8.39
N ALA A 165 0.30 21.45 -9.42
CA ALA A 165 0.64 21.81 -10.79
C ALA A 165 1.05 23.29 -10.91
N GLY A 166 2.16 23.55 -11.61
CA GLY A 166 2.84 24.85 -11.72
C GLY A 166 3.95 25.09 -10.70
N SER A 167 4.13 24.20 -9.73
CA SER A 167 5.28 24.15 -8.81
C SER A 167 5.82 22.72 -8.74
N GLU A 168 5.95 22.09 -9.91
CA GLU A 168 6.37 20.70 -10.05
C GLU A 168 7.79 20.48 -9.51
N ASP A 169 7.97 19.40 -8.74
CA ASP A 169 9.22 18.96 -8.11
C ASP A 169 9.10 17.44 -7.82
N ASP A 170 9.75 16.92 -6.79
CA ASP A 170 9.58 15.54 -6.25
C ASP A 170 8.26 15.41 -5.45
N VAL A 171 7.57 14.27 -5.53
CA VAL A 171 6.25 14.08 -4.89
C VAL A 171 6.11 12.74 -4.18
N SER A 172 5.84 12.82 -2.88
CA SER A 172 5.35 11.71 -2.07
C SER A 172 3.88 11.90 -1.66
N LEU A 173 3.21 10.79 -1.36
CA LEU A 173 1.78 10.72 -1.09
C LEU A 173 1.52 10.05 0.26
N ALA A 174 0.65 10.62 1.09
CA ALA A 174 0.21 10.00 2.34
C ALA A 174 -1.32 10.01 2.50
N LEU A 175 -1.84 8.92 3.08
CA LEU A 175 -3.23 8.78 3.49
C LEU A 175 -3.31 8.38 4.96
N GLY A 176 -4.16 9.05 5.73
CA GLY A 176 -4.40 8.78 7.15
C GLY A 176 -5.81 8.29 7.43
N PHE A 177 -5.93 7.36 8.37
CA PHE A 177 -7.17 6.67 8.74
C PHE A 177 -7.35 6.73 10.26
N ASP A 178 -8.48 7.25 10.72
CA ASP A 178 -8.88 7.21 12.13
C ASP A 178 -9.42 5.81 12.44
N VAL A 179 -8.57 4.97 13.02
CA VAL A 179 -8.92 3.59 13.40
C VAL A 179 -9.76 3.56 14.69
N GLY A 180 -9.67 4.61 15.51
CA GLY A 180 -10.34 4.66 16.80
C GLY A 180 -9.62 3.84 17.87
N SER A 181 -10.07 2.62 18.16
CA SER A 181 -9.44 1.78 19.19
C SER A 181 -8.99 0.45 18.63
N LEU A 182 -7.80 0.00 19.05
CA LEU A 182 -7.28 -1.32 18.72
C LEU A 182 -7.07 -2.12 20.01
N LEU A 183 -7.96 -3.07 20.29
CA LEU A 183 -7.88 -3.86 21.51
C LEU A 183 -6.70 -4.84 21.46
N ALA A 184 -6.26 -5.28 22.63
CA ALA A 184 -5.23 -6.30 22.72
C ALA A 184 -5.66 -7.57 21.95
N GLY A 185 -4.82 -7.97 20.99
CA GLY A 185 -4.98 -9.13 20.11
C GLY A 185 -5.81 -8.87 18.85
N GLU A 186 -6.44 -7.71 18.68
CA GLU A 186 -7.06 -7.33 17.41
C GLU A 186 -5.99 -6.99 16.37
N SER A 187 -6.41 -6.95 15.09
CA SER A 187 -5.51 -6.60 14.00
C SER A 187 -6.08 -5.49 13.13
N ILE A 188 -5.22 -4.55 12.74
CA ILE A 188 -5.49 -3.69 11.58
C ILE A 188 -5.16 -4.48 10.32
N LEU A 189 -6.06 -4.44 9.34
CA LEU A 189 -5.81 -4.82 7.97
C LEU A 189 -5.83 -3.57 7.09
N ALA A 190 -4.66 -3.16 6.64
CA ALA A 190 -4.52 -2.09 5.67
C ALA A 190 -4.17 -2.65 4.29
N MET A 191 -4.83 -2.15 3.25
CA MET A 191 -4.53 -2.44 1.87
C MET A 191 -4.38 -1.12 1.12
N PHE A 192 -3.31 -0.98 0.37
CA PHE A 192 -3.05 0.18 -0.45
C PHE A 192 -2.81 -0.23 -1.89
N ASP A 193 -3.46 0.47 -2.82
CA ASP A 193 -3.47 0.20 -4.24
C ASP A 193 -2.80 1.34 -5.02
N THR A 194 -1.91 0.97 -5.94
CA THR A 194 -1.37 1.84 -6.99
C THR A 194 -1.94 1.41 -8.35
N SER A 195 -2.55 2.36 -9.07
CA SER A 195 -3.32 2.05 -10.29
C SER A 195 -3.21 3.17 -11.32
N LEU A 196 -3.20 2.83 -12.61
CA LEU A 196 -3.36 3.80 -13.70
C LEU A 196 -4.81 4.21 -13.96
N THR A 197 -5.77 3.45 -13.44
CA THR A 197 -7.19 3.84 -13.45
C THR A 197 -7.50 4.62 -12.19
N ASN A 198 -8.31 5.67 -12.32
CA ASN A 198 -8.76 6.47 -11.19
C ASN A 198 -9.52 5.59 -10.18
N ILE A 199 -8.94 5.45 -8.99
CA ILE A 199 -9.49 4.72 -7.84
C ILE A 199 -9.85 5.64 -6.67
N GLY A 200 -9.93 6.95 -6.90
CA GLY A 200 -9.98 7.97 -5.84
C GLY A 200 -8.61 8.18 -5.19
N GLY A 201 -8.61 8.67 -3.94
CA GLY A 201 -7.39 8.95 -3.19
C GLY A 201 -6.62 10.13 -3.75
N LEU A 202 -5.33 9.91 -3.98
CA LEU A 202 -4.38 10.89 -4.49
C LEU A 202 -3.87 10.44 -5.86
N SER A 203 -3.55 11.39 -6.73
CA SER A 203 -2.84 11.10 -7.98
C SER A 203 -1.48 11.75 -7.99
N HIS A 204 -0.52 11.06 -8.58
CA HIS A 204 0.81 11.56 -8.90
C HIS A 204 0.93 11.56 -10.43
N ALA A 205 1.32 12.70 -11.01
CA ALA A 205 1.43 12.90 -12.43
C ALA A 205 2.79 13.49 -12.83
N ASP A 206 3.28 12.98 -13.95
CA ASP A 206 4.47 13.45 -14.64
C ASP A 206 4.09 13.84 -16.09
N PRO A 207 4.14 15.15 -16.42
CA PRO A 207 3.80 15.65 -17.75
C PRO A 207 4.75 15.21 -18.87
N ASP A 208 6.03 15.00 -18.56
CA ASP A 208 7.06 14.70 -19.56
C ASP A 208 7.03 13.20 -19.94
N SER A 209 6.69 12.33 -19.00
CA SER A 209 6.40 10.92 -19.25
C SER A 209 4.96 10.66 -19.72
N ASN A 210 4.08 11.67 -19.61
CA ASN A 210 2.64 11.58 -19.91
C ASN A 210 1.99 10.39 -19.17
N LEU A 211 2.32 10.27 -17.88
CA LEU A 211 1.82 9.23 -17.00
C LEU A 211 1.13 9.87 -15.79
N THR A 212 0.06 9.23 -15.33
CA THR A 212 -0.56 9.55 -14.06
C THR A 212 -0.98 8.23 -13.43
N PHE A 213 -0.63 8.06 -12.15
CA PHE A 213 -1.14 6.96 -11.35
C PHE A 213 -1.90 7.50 -10.14
N TYR A 214 -2.64 6.60 -9.52
CA TYR A 214 -3.50 6.85 -8.38
C TYR A 214 -3.09 5.95 -7.24
N PHE A 215 -3.03 6.52 -6.04
CA PHE A 215 -2.77 5.85 -4.78
C PHE A 215 -3.99 6.02 -3.89
N ASN A 216 -4.55 4.90 -3.44
CA ASN A 216 -5.65 4.88 -2.48
C ASN A 216 -5.49 3.70 -1.53
N GLY A 217 -6.25 3.66 -0.45
CA GLY A 217 -6.22 2.54 0.48
C GLY A 217 -7.48 2.39 1.30
N VAL A 218 -7.55 1.27 2.01
CA VAL A 218 -8.59 0.94 2.97
C VAL A 218 -7.97 0.32 4.23
N VAL A 219 -8.54 0.63 5.39
CA VAL A 219 -8.06 0.17 6.70
C VAL A 219 -9.22 -0.38 7.53
N GLU A 220 -9.19 -1.65 7.89
CA GLU A 220 -10.25 -2.28 8.68
C GLU A 220 -9.68 -2.93 9.95
N VAL A 221 -10.43 -2.85 11.07
CA VAL A 221 -10.09 -3.61 12.29
C VAL A 221 -10.73 -5.00 12.21
N GLN A 222 -9.90 -6.03 12.25
CA GLN A 222 -10.34 -7.39 12.47
C GLN A 222 -10.45 -7.68 13.96
N PRO A 223 -11.66 -8.04 14.44
CA PRO A 223 -11.83 -8.45 15.82
C PRO A 223 -11.08 -9.77 16.07
N LEU A 224 -10.82 -10.04 17.34
CA LEU A 224 -10.33 -11.35 17.77
C LEU A 224 -11.24 -12.45 17.22
N SER A 225 -10.67 -13.36 16.43
CA SER A 225 -11.35 -14.60 16.08
C SER A 225 -11.38 -15.47 17.33
N VAL A 226 -12.42 -15.31 18.15
CA VAL A 226 -12.70 -16.26 19.23
C VAL A 226 -13.10 -17.57 18.55
N PRO A 227 -12.32 -18.67 18.67
CA PRO A 227 -12.80 -19.96 18.21
C PRO A 227 -14.12 -20.20 18.91
N GLU A 228 -15.20 -20.45 18.17
CA GLU A 228 -16.47 -20.75 18.80
C GLU A 228 -16.21 -21.85 19.85
N PRO A 229 -16.57 -21.64 21.13
CA PRO A 229 -16.53 -22.73 22.09
C PRO A 229 -17.25 -23.88 21.43
N GLY A 230 -16.73 -25.11 21.54
CA GLY A 230 -17.37 -26.30 20.98
C GLY A 230 -18.79 -26.43 21.54
N THR A 231 -19.74 -25.66 21.01
CA THR A 231 -21.06 -25.45 21.58
C THR A 231 -21.84 -26.74 21.37
N LEU A 232 -21.54 -27.45 20.29
CA LEU A 232 -21.86 -28.86 20.11
C LEU A 232 -21.33 -29.76 21.23
N MET A 233 -20.09 -29.62 21.67
CA MET A 233 -19.53 -30.40 22.77
C MET A 233 -20.21 -30.07 24.11
N LEU A 234 -20.53 -28.80 24.38
CA LEU A 234 -21.28 -28.40 25.56
C LEU A 234 -22.74 -28.90 25.53
N VAL A 235 -23.39 -28.87 24.37
CA VAL A 235 -24.73 -29.44 24.16
C VAL A 235 -24.71 -30.96 24.29
N ILE A 236 -23.71 -31.65 23.73
CA ILE A 236 -23.54 -33.11 23.83
C ILE A 236 -23.31 -33.52 25.29
N ILE A 237 -22.43 -32.82 26.02
CA ILE A 237 -22.20 -33.08 27.45
C ILE A 237 -23.46 -32.77 28.27
N GLY A 238 -24.16 -31.67 27.97
CA GLY A 238 -25.42 -31.31 28.61
C GLY A 238 -26.51 -32.37 28.41
N MET A 239 -26.64 -32.91 27.20
CA MET A 239 -27.58 -34.00 26.87
C MET A 239 -27.18 -35.34 27.51
N ALA A 240 -25.88 -35.66 27.56
CA ALA A 240 -25.36 -36.83 28.25
C ALA A 240 -25.64 -36.76 29.76
N GLY A 241 -25.48 -35.58 30.38
CA GLY A 241 -25.83 -35.37 31.78
C GLY A 241 -27.34 -35.50 32.04
N LEU A 242 -28.19 -35.04 31.12
CA LEU A 242 -29.65 -35.14 31.25
C LEU A 242 -30.14 -36.60 31.14
N THR A 243 -29.54 -37.38 30.24
CA THR A 243 -29.87 -38.80 30.07
C THR A 243 -29.43 -39.64 31.27
N MET A 244 -28.26 -39.38 31.85
CA MET A 244 -27.81 -40.07 33.07
C MET A 244 -28.70 -39.76 34.29
N ARG A 245 -29.25 -38.53 34.40
CA ARG A 245 -30.14 -38.16 35.52
C ARG A 245 -31.49 -38.87 35.47
N ILE A 246 -32.00 -39.21 34.28
CA ILE A 246 -33.30 -39.92 34.13
C ILE A 246 -33.17 -41.40 34.54
N THR A 247 -31.99 -42.00 34.42
CA THR A 247 -31.77 -43.42 34.74
C THR A 247 -31.66 -43.73 36.24
N PHE A 248 -31.37 -42.74 37.09
CA PHE A 248 -31.21 -42.92 38.55
C PHE A 248 -32.50 -42.76 39.37
N PHE A 249 -33.59 -42.26 38.79
CA PHE A 249 -34.88 -42.10 39.49
C PHE A 249 -35.91 -43.21 39.17
N SER A 250 -35.52 -44.22 38.39
CA SER A 250 -36.37 -45.35 37.99
C SER A 250 -36.01 -46.68 38.67
N GLN A 251 -35.30 -46.66 39.80
CA GLN A 251 -35.08 -47.82 40.69
C GLN A 251 -35.72 -47.60 42.05
#